data_AF-A0A672JDU0-F1
#
_entry.id   AF-A0A672JDU0-F1
#
_cell.length_a   1.000
_cell.length_b   1.000
_cell.length_c   1.000
_cell.angle_alpha   90.00
_cell.angle_beta   90.00
_cell.angle_gamma   90.00
#
_symmetry.space_group_name_H-M   'P 1'
#
loop_
_entity.id
_entity.type
_entity.pdbx_description
1 polymer ?
#
loop_
_entity_poly.entity_id
_entity_poly.type
_entity_poly.pdbx_seq_one_letter_code
_entity_poly.pdbx_strand_id
1 'polypeptide(L)'
;LPRHPSSSDKPATTPDSPYLPLEMFDNEDYDCRTPDDWLALGRCEGSHQKPIPAKALLPKDDGITSDDPRSPSLEYCWHLVGVLDYSKEKCQYLVEKVHQNSKETDQKGNLNSICPTNPDIKHWIPRIRLYFCAEDPRIFVERIQFALRYRKNAEALCLYRLSVLCMPSCPGSPSLSTDSLQQIKRLVLSTPGLRPKIFVQSTYVGELEMETKLGYDRTMNRMTSDKYVMNNPRKFSQITLPKKESANVPQKGTVSWTLPGSLFPVIHLQYPLISF
;
A
#
# COMPACT_ATOMS: atom_id res chain seq x y z
N LEU A 1 36.50 -37.46 3.16
CA LEU A 1 35.23 -38.16 3.45
C LEU A 1 34.08 -37.16 3.27
N PRO A 2 33.22 -37.34 2.26
CA PRO A 2 32.15 -36.40 1.95
C PRO A 2 30.96 -36.60 2.91
N ARG A 3 30.48 -35.51 3.48
CA ARG A 3 29.31 -35.50 4.35
C ARG A 3 28.07 -35.39 3.46
N HIS A 4 27.23 -36.42 3.46
CA HIS A 4 25.92 -36.39 2.80
C HIS A 4 25.09 -35.19 3.29
N PRO A 5 24.44 -34.43 2.39
CA PRO A 5 23.31 -33.60 2.78
C PRO A 5 22.07 -34.49 2.90
N SER A 6 21.53 -34.55 4.11
CA SER A 6 20.23 -35.14 4.39
C SER A 6 19.15 -34.36 3.63
N SER A 7 18.50 -35.06 2.70
CA SER A 7 17.29 -34.64 2.00
C SER A 7 16.15 -34.43 3.01
N SER A 8 15.86 -33.18 3.33
CA SER A 8 14.51 -32.76 3.74
C SER A 8 14.25 -31.33 3.28
N ASP A 9 14.42 -31.06 2.00
CA ASP A 9 13.88 -29.86 1.37
C ASP A 9 12.36 -30.00 1.26
N LYS A 10 11.66 -29.79 2.39
CA LYS A 10 10.29 -29.31 2.32
C LYS A 10 10.39 -27.86 1.85
N PRO A 11 9.72 -27.44 0.77
CA PRO A 11 9.70 -26.02 0.42
C PRO A 11 9.00 -25.28 1.55
N ALA A 12 9.77 -24.57 2.37
CA ALA A 12 9.28 -23.54 3.25
C ALA A 12 8.78 -22.41 2.36
N THR A 13 7.54 -22.52 1.90
CA THR A 13 6.86 -21.43 1.23
C THR A 13 5.39 -21.51 1.59
N THR A 14 5.11 -21.40 2.89
CA THR A 14 3.85 -20.78 3.30
C THR A 14 3.85 -19.37 2.69
N PRO A 15 2.78 -18.93 2.01
CA PRO A 15 2.69 -17.55 1.60
C PRO A 15 2.80 -16.72 2.88
N ASP A 16 3.84 -15.89 2.95
CA ASP A 16 4.10 -15.02 4.10
C ASP A 16 2.78 -14.35 4.48
N SER A 17 2.36 -14.52 5.73
CA SER A 17 1.19 -13.82 6.26
C SER A 17 1.30 -12.35 5.86
N PRO A 18 0.26 -11.76 5.27
CA PRO A 18 0.37 -10.42 4.76
C PRO A 18 0.72 -9.47 5.90
N TYR A 19 1.71 -8.61 5.67
CA TYR A 19 2.33 -7.80 6.72
C TYR A 19 1.81 -6.35 6.73
N LEU A 20 1.19 -5.91 5.63
CA LEU A 20 0.53 -4.61 5.56
C LEU A 20 -0.96 -4.73 5.93
N PRO A 21 -1.50 -3.80 6.74
CA PRO A 21 -2.93 -3.72 7.04
C PRO A 21 -3.75 -3.51 5.77
N LEU A 22 -4.91 -4.17 5.64
CA LEU A 22 -5.76 -4.09 4.45
C LEU A 22 -6.37 -2.69 4.29
N GLU A 23 -6.59 -2.01 5.41
CA GLU A 23 -7.18 -0.68 5.53
C GLU A 23 -6.42 0.38 4.74
N MET A 24 -5.10 0.22 4.58
CA MET A 24 -4.25 1.15 3.81
C MET A 24 -4.50 1.08 2.30
N PHE A 25 -5.22 0.05 1.83
CA PHE A 25 -5.49 -0.21 0.42
C PHE A 25 -6.96 -0.10 0.06
N ASP A 26 -7.76 0.45 0.98
CA ASP A 26 -9.17 0.70 0.74
C ASP A 26 -9.35 1.76 -0.35
N ASN A 27 -10.33 1.56 -1.23
CA ASN A 27 -10.68 2.52 -2.28
C ASN A 27 -12.10 3.03 -2.03
N GLU A 28 -12.19 4.28 -1.57
CA GLU A 28 -13.44 4.95 -1.26
C GLU A 28 -14.27 5.32 -2.50
N ASP A 29 -13.70 5.28 -3.71
CA ASP A 29 -14.43 5.55 -4.96
C ASP A 29 -15.53 4.51 -5.24
N TYR A 30 -15.45 3.33 -4.61
CA TYR A 30 -16.51 2.32 -4.67
C TYR A 30 -17.70 2.66 -3.77
N ASP A 31 -17.57 3.62 -2.85
CA ASP A 31 -18.65 4.00 -1.95
C ASP A 31 -19.71 4.82 -2.71
N CYS A 32 -20.96 4.41 -2.58
CA CYS A 32 -22.06 5.08 -3.29
C CYS A 32 -22.52 6.37 -2.60
N ARG A 33 -22.01 6.65 -1.39
CA ARG A 33 -22.40 7.79 -0.55
C ARG A 33 -21.24 8.26 0.31
N THR A 34 -21.26 9.53 0.69
CA THR A 34 -20.31 10.05 1.68
C THR A 34 -20.70 9.60 3.10
N PRO A 35 -19.78 9.64 4.08
CA PRO A 35 -20.12 9.33 5.47
C PRO A 35 -21.26 10.19 6.02
N ASP A 36 -21.31 11.48 5.65
CA ASP A 36 -22.37 12.40 6.07
C ASP A 36 -23.74 11.98 5.47
N ASP A 37 -23.77 11.54 4.20
CA ASP A 37 -24.98 11.04 3.53
C ASP A 37 -25.47 9.73 4.13
N TRP A 38 -24.55 8.84 4.53
CA TRP A 38 -24.89 7.63 5.27
C TRP A 38 -25.56 8.00 6.60
N LEU A 39 -24.90 8.85 7.41
CA LEU A 39 -25.42 9.32 8.70
C LEU A 39 -26.78 10.02 8.57
N ALA A 40 -27.03 10.75 7.49
CA ALA A 40 -28.31 11.40 7.25
C ALA A 40 -29.49 10.41 7.13
N LEU A 41 -29.27 9.15 6.71
CA LEU A 41 -30.33 8.15 6.60
C LEU A 41 -30.99 7.80 7.93
N GLY A 42 -30.29 7.98 9.04
CA GLY A 42 -30.84 7.75 10.38
C GLY A 42 -31.60 8.93 10.96
N ARG A 43 -31.67 10.08 10.26
CA ARG A 43 -32.45 11.26 10.68
C ARG A 43 -33.91 11.06 10.29
N CYS A 44 -34.80 11.02 11.28
CA CYS A 44 -36.25 11.15 11.07
C CYS A 44 -36.72 12.46 11.69
N GLU A 45 -37.64 13.17 11.01
CA GLU A 45 -38.20 14.42 11.53
C GLU A 45 -38.83 14.20 12.92
N GLY A 46 -38.31 14.89 13.93
CA GLY A 46 -38.85 14.86 15.30
C GLY A 46 -38.37 13.72 16.21
N SER A 47 -37.43 12.86 15.80
CA SER A 47 -36.85 11.82 16.68
C SER A 47 -35.33 11.93 16.85
N HIS A 48 -34.81 11.26 17.88
CA HIS A 48 -33.37 11.01 18.00
C HIS A 48 -32.84 10.27 16.75
N GLN A 49 -31.57 10.51 16.43
CA GLN A 49 -30.82 9.85 15.36
C GLN A 49 -30.90 8.32 15.55
N LYS A 50 -31.42 7.60 14.57
CA LYS A 50 -31.47 6.13 14.59
C LYS A 50 -30.14 5.56 14.07
N PRO A 51 -29.64 4.45 14.65
CA PRO A 51 -28.50 3.74 14.10
C PRO A 51 -28.79 3.22 12.69
N ILE A 52 -27.79 3.26 11.81
CA ILE A 52 -27.93 2.75 10.45
C ILE A 52 -27.61 1.25 10.44
N PRO A 53 -28.48 0.39 9.90
CA PRO A 53 -28.25 -1.04 9.89
C PRO A 53 -27.08 -1.42 8.97
N ALA A 54 -26.16 -2.19 9.50
CA ALA A 54 -24.99 -2.67 8.78
C ALA A 54 -24.49 -4.03 9.32
N LYS A 55 -23.47 -4.57 8.66
CA LYS A 55 -22.64 -5.67 9.16
C LYS A 55 -21.21 -5.19 9.31
N ALA A 56 -20.55 -5.58 10.39
CA ALA A 56 -19.13 -5.25 10.60
C ALA A 56 -18.30 -6.49 10.90
N LEU A 57 -17.08 -6.52 10.37
CA LEU A 57 -16.08 -7.51 10.72
C LEU A 57 -15.39 -7.10 12.01
N LEU A 58 -15.70 -7.81 13.10
CA LEU A 58 -15.23 -7.51 14.46
C LEU A 58 -14.59 -8.75 15.08
N PRO A 59 -13.74 -8.60 16.11
CA PRO A 59 -13.28 -9.72 16.92
C PRO A 59 -14.48 -10.52 17.47
N LYS A 60 -14.33 -11.84 17.50
CA LYS A 60 -15.34 -12.77 18.01
C LYS A 60 -15.49 -12.66 19.52
N ASP A 61 -14.38 -12.54 20.24
CA ASP A 61 -14.36 -12.34 21.69
C ASP A 61 -14.06 -10.88 22.03
N ASP A 62 -15.03 -10.21 22.63
CA ASP A 62 -14.93 -8.81 23.03
C ASP A 62 -13.95 -8.59 24.19
N GLY A 63 -13.57 -9.65 24.90
CA GLY A 63 -12.63 -9.63 26.03
C GLY A 63 -11.16 -9.80 25.67
N ILE A 64 -10.82 -10.10 24.41
CA ILE A 64 -9.43 -10.21 23.98
C ILE A 64 -8.97 -8.82 23.54
N THR A 65 -8.63 -7.97 24.51
CA THR A 65 -7.68 -6.86 24.28
C THR A 65 -6.29 -7.48 24.13
N SER A 66 -6.06 -8.20 23.04
CA SER A 66 -4.67 -8.50 22.68
C SER A 66 -4.01 -7.16 22.37
N ASP A 67 -2.94 -6.83 23.08
CA ASP A 67 -2.11 -5.65 22.80
C ASP A 67 -1.55 -5.67 21.36
N ASP A 68 -1.60 -6.83 20.69
CA ASP A 68 -1.27 -6.99 19.28
C ASP A 68 -2.48 -7.43 18.42
N PRO A 69 -3.06 -6.52 17.59
CA PRO A 69 -4.12 -6.86 16.65
C PRO A 69 -3.67 -7.84 15.53
N ARG A 70 -2.38 -8.16 15.45
CA ARG A 70 -1.81 -9.20 14.56
C ARG A 70 -1.64 -10.56 15.25
N SER A 71 -2.09 -10.72 16.49
CA SER A 71 -2.00 -12.01 17.16
C SER A 71 -2.79 -13.07 16.37
N PRO A 72 -2.18 -14.22 16.02
CA PRO A 72 -2.84 -15.27 15.23
C PRO A 72 -4.00 -15.96 15.96
N SER A 73 -4.22 -15.63 17.24
CA SER A 73 -5.34 -16.09 18.07
C SER A 73 -6.61 -15.23 17.94
N LEU A 74 -6.55 -14.07 17.28
CA LEU A 74 -7.70 -13.17 17.18
C LEU A 74 -8.62 -13.59 16.03
N GLU A 75 -9.67 -14.34 16.34
CA GLU A 75 -10.69 -14.74 15.37
C GLU A 75 -11.65 -13.56 15.09
N TYR A 76 -11.94 -13.29 13.82
CA TYR A 76 -12.88 -12.25 13.40
C TYR A 76 -14.13 -12.88 12.79
N CYS A 77 -15.30 -12.28 13.04
CA CYS A 77 -16.54 -12.66 12.38
C CYS A 77 -17.46 -11.46 12.10
N TRP A 78 -18.35 -11.65 11.14
CA TRP A 78 -19.33 -10.62 10.75
C TRP A 78 -20.47 -10.56 11.76
N HIS A 79 -20.68 -9.38 12.34
CA HIS A 79 -21.75 -9.10 13.28
C HIS A 79 -22.74 -8.11 12.69
N LEU A 80 -24.02 -8.25 13.06
CA LEU A 80 -25.01 -7.20 12.81
C LEU A 80 -24.70 -6.02 13.74
N VAL A 81 -24.64 -4.82 13.16
CA VAL A 81 -24.30 -3.60 13.89
C VAL A 81 -25.21 -2.44 13.49
N GLY A 82 -25.37 -1.49 14.42
CA GLY A 82 -25.88 -0.15 14.14
C GLY A 82 -24.71 0.82 14.00
N VAL A 83 -24.65 1.58 12.90
CA VAL A 83 -23.67 2.66 12.73
C VAL A 83 -24.22 3.93 13.37
N LEU A 84 -23.44 4.51 14.26
CA LEU A 84 -23.84 5.65 15.09
C LEU A 84 -23.24 6.96 14.63
N ASP A 85 -21.95 6.94 14.28
CA ASP A 85 -21.17 8.16 13.99
C ASP A 85 -19.98 7.87 13.07
N TYR A 86 -19.32 8.92 12.59
CA TYR A 86 -18.12 8.87 11.76
C TYR A 86 -17.08 9.90 12.19
N SER A 87 -15.84 9.45 12.41
CA SER A 87 -14.70 10.31 12.69
C SER A 87 -13.98 10.64 11.38
N LYS A 88 -14.06 11.91 10.95
CA LYS A 88 -13.33 12.42 9.79
C LYS A 88 -11.80 12.39 9.97
N GLU A 89 -11.32 12.55 11.20
CA GLU A 89 -9.89 12.53 11.52
C GLU A 89 -9.30 11.11 11.39
N LYS A 90 -10.02 10.11 11.91
CA LYS A 90 -9.55 8.71 11.91
C LYS A 90 -9.99 7.92 10.68
N CYS A 91 -10.86 8.49 9.85
CA CYS A 91 -11.56 7.79 8.77
C CYS A 91 -12.22 6.48 9.23
N GLN A 92 -12.92 6.54 10.36
CA GLN A 92 -13.52 5.37 11.02
C GLN A 92 -14.98 5.62 11.39
N TYR A 93 -15.78 4.55 11.32
CA TYR A 93 -17.17 4.54 11.75
C TYR A 93 -17.28 3.99 13.17
N LEU A 94 -18.10 4.63 13.99
CA LEU A 94 -18.51 4.12 15.29
C LEU A 94 -19.68 3.16 15.10
N VAL A 95 -19.49 1.89 15.45
CA VAL A 95 -20.50 0.85 15.33
C VAL A 95 -20.81 0.22 16.67
N GLU A 96 -22.07 -0.15 16.86
CA GLU A 96 -22.57 -0.83 18.04
C GLU A 96 -23.09 -2.22 17.66
N LYS A 97 -22.63 -3.26 18.36
CA LYS A 97 -23.11 -4.64 18.12
C LYS A 97 -24.59 -4.77 18.49
N VAL A 98 -25.37 -5.40 17.61
CA VAL A 98 -26.76 -5.77 17.91
C VAL A 98 -26.77 -7.12 18.64
N HIS A 99 -27.15 -7.14 19.91
CA HIS A 99 -27.42 -8.39 20.62
C HIS A 99 -28.76 -8.97 20.17
N GLN A 100 -28.73 -10.15 19.54
CA GLN A 100 -29.94 -10.95 19.39
C GLN A 100 -30.30 -11.52 20.77
N ASN A 101 -31.21 -10.86 21.47
CA ASN A 101 -31.84 -11.48 22.63
C ASN A 101 -32.64 -12.69 22.13
N SER A 102 -32.07 -13.89 22.29
CA SER A 102 -32.78 -15.14 22.05
C SER A 102 -33.72 -15.43 23.20
N LYS A 103 -34.84 -14.68 23.35
CA LYS A 103 -35.97 -15.13 24.17
C LYS A 103 -37.33 -14.74 23.61
N GLU A 104 -38.06 -15.82 23.32
CA GLU A 104 -39.47 -16.04 23.67
C GLU A 104 -40.55 -15.52 22.73
N THR A 105 -41.26 -16.52 22.21
CA THR A 105 -42.53 -16.52 21.50
C THR A 105 -43.56 -15.65 22.22
N ASP A 106 -43.89 -14.50 21.65
CA ASP A 106 -45.17 -13.84 21.89
C ASP A 106 -45.96 -13.77 20.58
N GLN A 107 -47.14 -14.40 20.58
CA GLN A 107 -48.04 -14.61 19.45
C GLN A 107 -48.77 -13.34 18.96
N LYS A 108 -48.06 -12.23 18.79
CA LYS A 108 -48.62 -11.06 18.11
C LYS A 108 -47.54 -10.42 17.25
N GLY A 109 -47.63 -10.69 15.95
CA GLY A 109 -46.76 -10.11 14.93
C GLY A 109 -46.83 -8.60 14.96
N ASN A 110 -45.85 -7.98 15.62
CA ASN A 110 -45.48 -6.60 15.39
C ASN A 110 -43.95 -6.50 15.44
N LEU A 111 -43.34 -6.58 14.26
CA LEU A 111 -41.89 -6.54 14.06
C LEU A 111 -41.40 -5.08 14.09
N ASN A 112 -41.61 -4.36 15.18
CA ASN A 112 -41.22 -2.96 15.27
C ASN A 112 -40.79 -2.62 16.70
N SER A 113 -39.52 -2.90 17.02
CA SER A 113 -38.63 -2.05 17.80
C SER A 113 -37.40 -2.86 18.20
N ILE A 114 -36.31 -2.73 17.44
CA ILE A 114 -35.00 -3.15 17.93
C ILE A 114 -34.55 -2.06 18.90
N CYS A 115 -34.89 -2.20 20.18
CA CYS A 115 -34.31 -1.37 21.24
C CYS A 115 -33.01 -2.04 21.73
N PRO A 116 -31.84 -1.38 21.66
CA PRO A 116 -30.63 -1.86 22.31
C PRO A 116 -30.74 -1.55 23.81
N THR A 117 -30.89 -2.59 24.63
CA THR A 117 -31.07 -2.46 26.10
C THR A 117 -29.87 -2.95 26.91
N ASN A 118 -28.66 -2.94 26.34
CA ASN A 118 -27.41 -2.93 27.11
C ASN A 118 -26.40 -1.95 26.47
N PRO A 119 -25.76 -1.06 27.24
CA PRO A 119 -24.52 -0.40 26.83
C PRO A 119 -23.42 -1.49 26.78
N ASP A 120 -22.35 -1.44 25.99
CA ASP A 120 -21.76 -0.37 25.20
C ASP A 120 -20.57 -0.99 24.43
N ILE A 121 -20.75 -2.13 23.73
CA ILE A 121 -19.65 -2.66 22.90
C ILE A 121 -19.64 -1.91 21.57
N LYS A 122 -19.08 -0.71 21.64
CA LYS A 122 -18.85 0.18 20.52
C LYS A 122 -17.44 -0.01 19.99
N HIS A 123 -17.31 -0.09 18.67
CA HIS A 123 -16.02 -0.20 18.00
C HIS A 123 -15.87 0.90 16.98
N TRP A 124 -14.67 1.48 16.93
CA TRP A 124 -14.24 2.28 15.79
C TRP A 124 -13.65 1.34 14.74
N ILE A 125 -14.25 1.34 13.55
CA ILE A 125 -13.80 0.47 12.46
C ILE A 125 -13.56 1.24 11.16
N PRO A 126 -12.55 0.82 10.38
CA PRO A 126 -12.32 1.33 9.03
C PRO A 126 -13.48 0.92 8.11
N ARG A 127 -13.74 1.71 7.08
CA ARG A 127 -14.84 1.46 6.14
C ARG A 127 -14.76 0.10 5.45
N ILE A 128 -13.56 -0.38 5.11
CA ILE A 128 -13.36 -1.71 4.51
C ILE A 128 -13.89 -2.89 5.34
N ARG A 129 -14.06 -2.71 6.65
CA ARG A 129 -14.63 -3.73 7.57
C ARG A 129 -16.12 -3.56 7.80
N LEU A 130 -16.75 -2.56 7.17
CA LEU A 130 -18.15 -2.20 7.35
C LEU A 130 -18.90 -2.41 6.04
N TYR A 131 -20.02 -3.13 6.09
CA TYR A 131 -20.94 -3.34 4.98
C TYR A 131 -22.31 -2.78 5.36
N PHE A 132 -22.75 -1.69 4.73
CA PHE A 132 -24.07 -1.13 5.01
C PHE A 132 -25.16 -2.02 4.40
N CYS A 133 -26.28 -2.22 5.11
CA CYS A 133 -27.38 -3.04 4.58
C CYS A 133 -28.03 -2.45 3.31
N ALA A 134 -27.87 -1.14 3.09
CA ALA A 134 -28.37 -0.42 1.92
C ALA A 134 -27.35 -0.35 0.76
N GLU A 135 -26.17 -0.95 0.89
CA GLU A 135 -25.14 -1.03 -0.16
C GLU A 135 -25.41 -2.22 -1.11
N ASP A 136 -24.93 -2.14 -2.36
CA ASP A 136 -24.92 -3.30 -3.26
C ASP A 136 -23.78 -4.26 -2.86
N PRO A 137 -24.07 -5.53 -2.50
CA PRO A 137 -23.04 -6.48 -2.10
C PRO A 137 -22.00 -6.75 -3.19
N ARG A 138 -22.33 -6.59 -4.47
CA ARG A 138 -21.38 -6.80 -5.58
C ARG A 138 -20.29 -5.73 -5.58
N ILE A 139 -20.69 -4.47 -5.44
CA ILE A 139 -19.78 -3.33 -5.36
C ILE A 139 -18.90 -3.42 -4.11
N PHE A 140 -19.48 -3.81 -2.97
CA PHE A 140 -18.71 -4.05 -1.76
C PHE A 140 -17.65 -5.15 -1.95
N VAL A 141 -18.01 -6.28 -2.56
CA VAL A 141 -17.06 -7.37 -2.85
C VAL A 141 -15.96 -6.92 -3.82
N GLU A 142 -16.29 -6.13 -4.84
CA GLU A 142 -15.32 -5.55 -5.77
C GLU A 142 -14.31 -4.64 -5.06
N ARG A 143 -14.77 -3.79 -4.12
CA ARG A 143 -13.92 -2.97 -3.25
C ARG A 143 -12.95 -3.82 -2.43
N ILE A 144 -13.42 -4.89 -1.78
CA ILE A 144 -12.56 -5.81 -1.02
C ILE A 144 -11.54 -6.50 -1.95
N GLN A 145 -11.99 -6.98 -3.11
CA GLN A 145 -11.12 -7.63 -4.08
C GLN A 145 -10.04 -6.68 -4.59
N PHE A 146 -10.39 -5.42 -4.85
CA PHE A 146 -9.45 -4.38 -5.24
C PHE A 146 -8.39 -4.19 -4.17
N ALA A 147 -8.79 -3.97 -2.90
CA ALA A 147 -7.87 -3.76 -1.79
C ALA A 147 -6.93 -4.97 -1.59
N LEU A 148 -7.46 -6.20 -1.67
CA LEU A 148 -6.66 -7.42 -1.56
C LEU A 148 -5.61 -7.52 -2.67
N ARG A 149 -6.00 -7.26 -3.93
CA ARG A 149 -5.07 -7.25 -5.07
C ARG A 149 -4.04 -6.15 -4.95
N TYR A 150 -4.45 -4.96 -4.52
CA TYR A 150 -3.58 -3.81 -4.42
C TYR A 150 -2.54 -4.00 -3.31
N ARG A 151 -2.97 -4.49 -2.14
CA ARG A 151 -2.07 -4.92 -1.06
C ARG A 151 -1.07 -5.96 -1.52
N LYS A 152 -1.53 -7.05 -2.15
CA LYS A 152 -0.66 -8.12 -2.65
C LYS A 152 0.43 -7.57 -3.59
N ASN A 153 0.04 -6.66 -4.49
CA ASN A 153 0.97 -6.03 -5.41
C ASN A 153 1.97 -5.10 -4.68
N ALA A 154 1.48 -4.29 -3.73
CA ALA A 154 2.33 -3.41 -2.94
C ALA A 154 3.35 -4.18 -2.09
N GLU A 155 2.91 -5.25 -1.42
CA GLU A 155 3.78 -6.11 -0.62
C GLU A 155 4.86 -6.79 -1.48
N ALA A 156 4.48 -7.31 -2.65
CA ALA A 156 5.42 -7.92 -3.59
C ALA A 156 6.44 -6.89 -4.13
N LEU A 157 5.99 -5.66 -4.41
CA LEU A 157 6.86 -4.58 -4.87
C LEU A 157 7.81 -4.09 -3.77
N CYS A 158 7.34 -4.01 -2.53
CA CYS A 158 8.17 -3.69 -1.36
C CYS A 158 9.26 -4.74 -1.17
N LEU A 159 8.90 -6.04 -1.20
CA LEU A 159 9.86 -7.13 -1.11
C LEU A 159 10.90 -7.07 -2.23
N TYR A 160 10.47 -6.87 -3.47
CA TYR A 160 11.36 -6.69 -4.62
C TYR A 160 12.34 -5.52 -4.41
N ARG A 161 11.83 -4.33 -4.07
CA ARG A 161 12.66 -3.13 -3.88
C ARG A 161 13.65 -3.29 -2.74
N LEU A 162 13.21 -3.83 -1.61
CA LEU A 162 14.08 -4.11 -0.47
C LEU A 162 15.18 -5.10 -0.86
N SER A 163 14.83 -6.17 -1.58
CA SER A 163 15.81 -7.14 -2.08
C SER A 163 16.86 -6.46 -2.97
N VAL A 164 16.43 -5.54 -3.83
CA VAL A 164 17.35 -4.80 -4.71
C VAL A 164 18.27 -3.86 -3.94
N LEU A 165 17.73 -3.15 -2.95
CA LEU A 165 18.49 -2.22 -2.12
C LEU A 165 19.49 -2.93 -1.20
N CYS A 166 19.16 -4.13 -0.74
CA CYS A 166 20.00 -4.95 0.13
C CYS A 166 20.99 -5.84 -0.63
N MET A 167 21.03 -5.81 -1.96
CA MET A 167 22.03 -6.55 -2.72
C MET A 167 23.42 -5.99 -2.45
N PRO A 168 24.39 -6.84 -2.05
CA PRO A 168 25.75 -6.38 -1.77
C PRO A 168 26.40 -5.90 -3.06
N SER A 169 27.08 -4.76 -2.99
CA SER A 169 28.05 -4.36 -4.01
C SER A 169 29.28 -5.27 -3.87
N CYS A 170 29.27 -6.43 -4.52
CA CYS A 170 30.39 -7.37 -4.44
C CYS A 170 31.67 -6.74 -5.00
N PRO A 171 32.84 -6.87 -4.33
CA PRO A 171 34.13 -6.47 -4.90
C PRO A 171 34.35 -7.15 -6.25
N GLY A 172 34.57 -6.37 -7.30
CA GLY A 172 34.70 -6.87 -8.69
C GLY A 172 33.42 -6.74 -9.53
N SER A 173 32.30 -6.34 -8.95
CA SER A 173 31.13 -5.90 -9.74
C SER A 173 31.49 -4.62 -10.49
N PRO A 174 31.07 -4.47 -11.76
CA PRO A 174 31.32 -3.24 -12.50
C PRO A 174 30.58 -2.10 -11.80
N SER A 175 31.33 -1.23 -11.12
CA SER A 175 30.82 0.03 -10.55
C SER A 175 31.17 1.18 -11.51
N LEU A 176 30.60 2.35 -11.26
CA LEU A 176 30.85 3.52 -12.08
C LEU A 176 32.35 3.87 -12.06
N SER A 177 32.97 3.90 -13.24
CA SER A 177 34.40 4.18 -13.35
C SER A 177 34.73 5.59 -12.87
N THR A 178 35.92 5.76 -12.28
CA THR A 178 36.40 7.08 -11.85
C THR A 178 36.45 8.06 -13.02
N ASP A 179 36.82 7.61 -14.22
CA ASP A 179 36.88 8.44 -15.42
C ASP A 179 35.50 8.94 -15.83
N SER A 180 34.49 8.06 -15.80
CA SER A 180 33.10 8.44 -16.06
C SER A 180 32.59 9.46 -15.04
N LEU A 181 32.91 9.27 -13.75
CA LEU A 181 32.57 10.23 -12.70
C LEU A 181 33.24 11.60 -12.93
N GLN A 182 34.53 11.62 -13.27
CA GLN A 182 35.24 12.86 -13.57
C GLN A 182 34.67 13.56 -14.81
N GLN A 183 34.28 12.80 -15.82
CA GLN A 183 33.63 13.35 -17.01
C GLN A 183 32.26 13.95 -16.67
N ILE A 184 31.43 13.26 -15.88
CA ILE A 184 30.15 13.78 -15.39
C ILE A 184 30.37 15.08 -14.60
N LYS A 185 31.35 15.07 -13.68
CA LYS A 185 31.72 16.24 -12.88
C LYS A 185 32.12 17.42 -13.77
N ARG A 186 32.93 17.19 -14.80
CA ARG A 186 33.35 18.22 -15.76
C ARG A 186 32.15 18.81 -16.50
N LEU A 187 31.23 17.97 -16.98
CA LEU A 187 30.02 18.41 -17.67
C LEU A 187 29.14 19.28 -16.77
N VAL A 188 28.90 18.84 -15.54
CA VAL A 188 28.13 19.60 -14.54
C VAL A 188 28.77 20.96 -14.25
N LEU A 189 30.09 21.02 -14.05
CA LEU A 189 30.81 22.27 -13.80
C LEU A 189 30.87 23.21 -15.00
N SER A 190 30.81 22.66 -16.23
CA SER A 190 30.78 23.44 -17.47
C SER A 190 29.39 24.00 -17.79
N THR A 191 28.34 23.53 -17.11
CA THR A 191 26.95 23.93 -17.37
C THR A 191 26.69 25.35 -16.82
N PRO A 192 26.29 26.31 -17.66
CA PRO A 192 25.95 27.66 -17.22
C PRO A 192 24.86 27.65 -16.13
N GLY A 193 25.03 28.45 -15.08
CA GLY A 193 24.04 28.57 -13.98
C GLY A 193 24.19 27.56 -12.83
N LEU A 194 24.89 26.43 -13.02
CA LEU A 194 25.19 25.47 -11.96
C LEU A 194 26.55 25.72 -11.29
N ARG A 195 27.54 26.21 -12.07
CA ARG A 195 28.91 26.44 -11.59
C ARG A 195 29.03 27.32 -10.32
N PRO A 196 28.36 28.49 -10.22
CA PRO A 196 28.48 29.34 -9.03
C PRO A 196 27.87 28.69 -7.78
N LYS A 197 26.77 27.94 -7.95
CA LYS A 197 26.06 27.28 -6.85
C LYS A 197 26.86 26.12 -6.26
N ILE A 198 27.56 25.37 -7.12
CA ILE A 198 28.39 24.24 -6.71
C ILE A 198 29.67 24.71 -6.01
N PHE A 199 30.28 25.81 -6.48
CA PHE A 199 31.53 26.33 -5.90
C PHE A 199 31.37 26.89 -4.48
N VAL A 200 30.19 27.41 -4.14
CA VAL A 200 29.87 27.93 -2.79
C VAL A 200 29.76 26.80 -1.76
N GLN A 201 29.55 25.55 -2.20
CA GLN A 201 29.26 24.42 -1.31
C GLN A 201 30.02 23.16 -1.72
N SER A 202 31.35 23.25 -1.65
CA SER A 202 32.30 22.19 -2.02
C SER A 202 32.05 20.85 -1.30
N THR A 203 31.50 20.88 -0.08
CA THR A 203 31.17 19.68 0.70
C THR A 203 30.10 18.79 0.03
N TYR A 204 29.14 19.38 -0.68
CA TYR A 204 28.05 18.63 -1.33
C TYR A 204 28.52 17.84 -2.55
N VAL A 205 29.63 18.24 -3.18
CA VAL A 205 30.12 17.56 -4.39
C VAL A 205 30.54 16.12 -4.08
N GLY A 206 31.18 15.89 -2.93
CA GLY A 206 31.56 14.55 -2.49
C GLY A 206 30.34 13.67 -2.19
N GLU A 207 29.32 14.24 -1.52
CA GLU A 207 28.06 13.53 -1.25
C GLU A 207 27.31 13.17 -2.55
N LEU A 208 27.29 14.08 -3.52
CA LEU A 208 26.69 13.85 -4.83
C LEU A 208 27.44 12.78 -5.63
N GLU A 209 28.77 12.75 -5.54
CA GLU A 209 29.58 11.68 -6.16
C GLU A 209 29.25 10.32 -5.54
N MET A 210 29.12 10.25 -4.21
CA MET A 210 28.70 9.02 -3.52
C MET A 210 27.29 8.59 -3.91
N GLU A 211 26.32 9.52 -3.93
CA GLU A 211 24.94 9.22 -4.31
C GLU A 211 24.84 8.79 -5.78
N THR A 212 25.62 9.40 -6.67
CA THR A 212 25.69 9.01 -8.10
C THR A 212 26.19 7.58 -8.24
N LYS A 213 27.27 7.23 -7.52
CA LYS A 213 27.81 5.86 -7.52
C LYS A 213 26.80 4.86 -6.95
N LEU A 214 26.14 5.22 -5.84
CA LEU A 214 25.12 4.39 -5.21
C LEU A 214 23.91 4.18 -6.15
N GLY A 215 23.46 5.22 -6.84
CA GLY A 215 22.40 5.15 -7.84
C GLY A 215 22.75 4.25 -9.02
N TYR A 216 24.00 4.32 -9.50
CA TYR A 216 24.52 3.41 -10.52
C TYR A 216 24.52 1.95 -10.03
N ASP A 217 25.10 1.68 -8.87
CA ASP A 217 25.17 0.33 -8.29
C ASP A 217 23.76 -0.26 -8.08
N ARG A 218 22.82 0.53 -7.54
CA ARG A 218 21.40 0.13 -7.40
C ARG A 218 20.76 -0.21 -8.75
N THR A 219 21.09 0.54 -9.80
CA THR A 219 20.57 0.30 -11.15
C THR A 219 21.12 -1.01 -11.72
N MET A 220 22.42 -1.26 -11.58
CA MET A 220 23.07 -2.50 -12.02
C MET A 220 22.55 -3.72 -11.27
N ASN A 221 22.38 -3.58 -9.95
CA ASN A 221 21.75 -4.56 -9.09
C ASN A 221 20.33 -4.87 -9.59
N ARG A 222 19.50 -3.84 -9.80
CA ARG A 222 18.15 -4.00 -10.34
C ARG A 222 18.13 -4.78 -11.66
N MET A 223 18.96 -4.40 -12.63
CA MET A 223 19.03 -5.09 -13.92
C MET A 223 19.42 -6.57 -13.77
N THR A 224 20.36 -6.85 -12.87
CA THR A 224 20.82 -8.21 -12.58
C THR A 224 19.71 -9.05 -11.92
N SER A 225 19.03 -8.48 -10.92
CA SER A 225 17.88 -9.11 -10.27
C SER A 225 16.75 -9.38 -11.25
N ASP A 226 16.38 -8.40 -12.08
CA ASP A 226 15.30 -8.55 -13.06
C ASP A 226 15.61 -9.74 -13.99
N LYS A 227 16.83 -9.78 -14.53
CA LYS A 227 17.29 -10.89 -15.38
C LYS A 227 17.19 -12.23 -14.65
N TYR A 228 17.63 -12.28 -13.39
CA TYR A 228 17.63 -13.52 -12.61
C TYR A 228 16.22 -14.01 -12.26
N VAL A 229 15.32 -13.10 -11.85
CA VAL A 229 13.91 -13.40 -11.55
C VAL A 229 13.18 -13.87 -12.81
N MET A 230 13.36 -13.17 -13.94
CA MET A 230 12.77 -13.58 -15.23
C MET A 230 13.22 -14.97 -15.67
N ASN A 231 14.49 -15.33 -15.43
CA ASN A 231 15.03 -16.65 -15.79
C ASN A 231 14.60 -17.76 -14.81
N ASN A 232 14.11 -17.42 -13.62
CA ASN A 232 13.78 -18.39 -12.56
C ASN A 232 12.39 -18.15 -11.92
N PRO A 233 11.30 -18.09 -12.69
CA PRO A 233 9.99 -17.67 -12.19
C PRO A 233 9.43 -18.59 -11.09
N ARG A 234 9.72 -19.90 -11.14
CA ARG A 234 9.28 -20.86 -10.12
C ARG A 234 9.93 -20.63 -8.76
N LYS A 235 11.19 -20.16 -8.74
CA LYS A 235 11.92 -19.87 -7.49
C LYS A 235 11.48 -18.53 -6.86
N PHE A 236 10.96 -17.62 -7.68
CA PHE A 236 10.61 -16.26 -7.28
C PHE A 236 9.13 -15.96 -7.48
N SER A 237 8.26 -16.93 -7.19
CA SER A 237 6.81 -16.79 -7.36
C SER A 237 6.18 -15.67 -6.50
N GLN A 238 6.82 -15.34 -5.38
CA GLN A 238 6.43 -14.25 -4.48
C GLN A 238 6.87 -12.85 -4.95
N ILE A 239 7.81 -12.77 -5.91
CA ILE A 239 8.33 -11.50 -6.41
C ILE A 239 7.54 -11.08 -7.64
N THR A 240 6.97 -9.88 -7.60
CA THR A 240 6.34 -9.25 -8.77
C THR A 240 7.26 -8.18 -9.33
N LEU A 241 7.66 -8.31 -10.59
CA LEU A 241 8.47 -7.29 -11.25
C LEU A 241 7.63 -6.04 -11.53
N PRO A 242 8.18 -4.84 -11.35
CA PRO A 242 7.49 -3.60 -11.71
C PRO A 242 7.11 -3.62 -13.19
N LYS A 243 5.90 -3.17 -13.51
CA LYS A 243 5.49 -2.95 -14.90
C LYS A 243 6.46 -1.96 -15.54
N LYS A 244 7.04 -2.33 -16.68
CA LYS A 244 7.85 -1.40 -17.47
C LYS A 244 6.91 -0.35 -18.04
N GLU A 245 7.16 0.92 -17.74
CA GLU A 245 6.44 2.01 -18.41
C GLU A 245 6.66 1.88 -19.92
N SER A 246 5.60 2.02 -20.69
CA SER A 246 5.72 2.08 -22.15
C SER A 246 6.58 3.29 -22.46
N ALA A 247 7.74 3.07 -23.08
CA ALA A 247 8.57 4.16 -23.56
C ALA A 247 7.78 4.92 -24.62
N ASN A 248 7.24 6.09 -24.24
CA ASN A 248 6.69 7.04 -25.21
C ASN A 248 7.88 7.57 -26.00
N VAL A 249 8.12 7.00 -27.19
CA VAL A 249 9.18 7.49 -28.08
C VAL A 249 8.82 8.92 -28.46
N PRO A 250 9.62 9.92 -28.11
CA PRO A 250 9.33 11.29 -28.49
C PRO A 250 9.39 11.39 -30.01
N GLN A 251 8.33 11.89 -30.64
CA GLN A 251 8.28 12.06 -32.11
C GLN A 251 9.44 12.90 -32.67
N LYS A 252 10.07 13.74 -31.85
CA LYS A 252 11.17 14.63 -32.24
C LYS A 252 12.54 14.22 -31.66
N GLY A 253 12.70 12.99 -31.17
CA GLY A 253 13.97 12.51 -30.59
C GLY A 253 14.47 13.31 -29.38
N THR A 254 13.61 14.15 -28.78
CA THR A 254 13.93 15.02 -27.64
C THR A 254 13.00 14.67 -26.48
N VAL A 255 13.55 14.39 -25.30
CA VAL A 255 12.76 14.10 -24.09
C VAL A 255 12.63 15.37 -23.27
N SER A 256 11.39 15.83 -23.03
CA SER A 256 11.13 16.92 -22.07
C SER A 256 11.21 16.35 -20.65
N TRP A 257 12.26 16.68 -19.91
CA TRP A 257 12.36 16.33 -18.49
C TRP A 257 11.64 17.39 -17.65
N THR A 258 10.52 17.01 -17.06
CA THR A 258 9.90 17.77 -15.97
C THR A 258 10.21 17.06 -14.65
N LEU A 259 10.99 17.70 -13.77
CA LEU A 259 11.12 17.25 -12.38
C LEU A 259 9.75 17.38 -11.72
N PRO A 260 9.17 16.32 -11.12
CA PRO A 260 7.91 16.42 -10.42
C PRO A 260 8.06 17.37 -9.23
N GLY A 261 7.34 18.50 -9.23
CA GLY A 261 7.22 19.40 -8.08
C GLY A 261 8.12 20.64 -8.04
N SER A 262 8.85 21.00 -9.11
CA SER A 262 9.60 22.26 -9.12
C SER A 262 8.84 23.40 -9.83
N LEU A 263 8.67 24.54 -9.13
CA LEU A 263 8.17 25.81 -9.66
C LEU A 263 9.18 26.54 -10.58
N PHE A 264 10.12 25.81 -11.18
CA PHE A 264 11.14 26.39 -12.06
C PHE A 264 10.79 26.17 -13.53
N PRO A 265 11.09 27.16 -14.42
CA PRO A 265 10.76 27.06 -15.83
C PRO A 265 11.48 25.88 -16.49
N VAL A 266 10.80 25.29 -17.47
CA VAL A 266 11.26 24.17 -18.31
C VAL A 266 12.67 24.46 -18.84
N ILE A 267 13.66 23.71 -18.36
CA ILE A 267 15.00 23.75 -18.94
C ILE A 267 15.02 22.77 -20.11
N HIS A 268 15.00 23.30 -21.34
CA HIS A 268 15.23 22.51 -22.55
C HIS A 268 16.70 22.09 -22.61
N LEU A 269 17.03 20.96 -22.00
CA LEU A 269 18.33 20.32 -22.20
C LEU A 269 18.29 19.53 -23.51
N GLN A 270 18.84 20.11 -24.57
CA GLN A 270 19.14 19.40 -25.81
C GLN A 270 20.33 18.47 -25.57
N TYR A 271 20.07 17.18 -25.38
CA TYR A 271 21.09 16.15 -25.53
C TYR A 271 20.75 15.29 -26.75
N PRO A 272 21.66 15.15 -27.73
CA PRO A 272 21.48 14.16 -28.77
C PRO A 272 21.51 12.76 -28.14
N LEU A 273 20.57 11.91 -28.55
CA LEU A 273 20.61 10.48 -28.25
C LEU A 273 21.93 9.93 -28.81
N ILE A 274 22.83 9.51 -27.91
CA ILE A 274 24.02 8.77 -28.29
C ILE A 274 23.54 7.41 -28.81
N SER A 275 23.66 7.20 -30.12
CA SER A 275 23.50 5.88 -30.74
C SER A 275 24.70 5.02 -30.36
N PHE A 276 24.43 3.85 -29.78
CA PHE A 276 25.40 2.75 -29.72
C PHE A 276 25.50 2.05 -31.08
#